data_AF-A0A949AA00-F1
#
_entry.id   AF-A0A949AA00-F1
#
_cell.length_a   1.000
_cell.length_b   1.000
_cell.length_c   1.000
_cell.angle_alpha   90.00
_cell.angle_beta   90.00
_cell.angle_gamma   90.00
#
_symmetry.space_group_name_H-M   'P 1'
#
loop_
_entity.id
_entity.type
_entity.pdbx_description
1 polymer ?
#
loop_
_entity_poly.entity_id
_entity_poly.type
_entity_poly.pdbx_seq_one_letter_code
_entity_poly.pdbx_strand_id
1 'polypeptide(L)'
;MDKAEKYKILKQLLWDYEIPLEEVEAVLKGEKKLAGHYTRKMLFLKLIESYSWFTIIQLFTPHEIKVLLTNQTISKLRSPSLRKKYEFVQKRLQQIIPLAR
;
A
#
# COMPACT_ATOMS: atom_id res chain seq x y z
N MET A 1 -6.24 -4.28 -12.92
CA MET A 1 -4.86 -4.05 -13.38
C MET A 1 -4.26 -5.39 -13.77
N ASP A 2 -3.52 -5.43 -14.87
CA ASP A 2 -2.88 -6.66 -15.35
C ASP A 2 -1.66 -7.04 -14.49
N LYS A 3 -1.29 -8.33 -14.47
CA LYS A 3 -0.12 -8.81 -13.70
C LYS A 3 1.18 -8.17 -14.20
N ALA A 4 1.32 -7.95 -15.50
CA ALA A 4 2.52 -7.32 -16.07
C ALA A 4 2.68 -5.85 -15.61
N GLU A 5 1.57 -5.12 -15.57
CA GLU A 5 1.55 -3.72 -15.14
C GLU A 5 1.85 -3.58 -13.64
N LYS A 6 1.27 -4.48 -12.83
CA LYS A 6 1.63 -4.62 -11.41
C LYS A 6 3.12 -4.84 -11.21
N TYR A 7 3.71 -5.75 -11.97
CA TYR A 7 5.13 -6.10 -11.83
C TYR A 7 6.03 -4.94 -12.25
N LYS A 8 5.62 -4.17 -13.26
CA LYS A 8 6.32 -2.94 -13.66
C LYS A 8 6.34 -1.91 -12.52
N ILE A 9 5.21 -1.69 -11.86
CA ILE A 9 5.11 -0.81 -10.68
C ILE A 9 6.01 -1.31 -9.55
N LEU A 10 5.94 -2.59 -9.20
CA LEU A 10 6.75 -3.15 -8.13
C LEU A 10 8.25 -3.09 -8.44
N LYS A 11 8.64 -3.35 -9.69
CA LYS A 11 10.03 -3.22 -10.16
C LYS A 11 10.53 -1.78 -10.06
N GLN A 12 9.71 -0.80 -10.42
CA GLN A 12 10.07 0.61 -10.28
C GLN A 12 10.15 1.04 -8.81
N LEU A 13 9.28 0.53 -7.95
CA LEU A 13 9.29 0.83 -6.52
C LEU A 13 10.52 0.28 -5.80
N LEU A 14 10.98 -0.89 -6.22
CA LEU A 14 12.07 -1.66 -5.62
C LEU A 14 13.31 -1.67 -6.50
N TRP A 15 13.52 -0.63 -7.31
CA TRP A 15 14.64 -0.54 -8.25
C TRP A 15 16.02 -0.73 -7.60
N ASP A 16 16.16 -0.36 -6.33
CA ASP A 16 17.39 -0.48 -5.52
C ASP A 16 17.64 -1.89 -4.95
N TYR A 17 16.72 -2.84 -5.11
CA TYR A 17 16.78 -4.13 -4.42
C TYR A 17 16.53 -5.31 -5.36
N GLU A 18 17.43 -6.29 -5.35
CA GLU A 18 17.29 -7.58 -6.03
C GLU A 18 16.32 -8.52 -5.27
N ILE A 19 15.10 -8.05 -4.98
CA ILE A 19 14.07 -8.87 -4.33
C ILE A 19 13.16 -9.46 -5.41
N PRO A 20 12.86 -10.78 -5.38
CA PRO A 20 11.95 -11.37 -6.34
C PRO A 20 10.55 -10.73 -6.23
N LEU A 21 10.01 -10.26 -7.36
CA LEU A 21 8.69 -9.61 -7.40
C LEU A 21 7.56 -10.51 -6.88
N GLU A 22 7.72 -11.82 -7.03
CA GLU A 22 6.80 -12.82 -6.51
C GLU A 22 6.75 -12.81 -4.98
N GLU A 23 7.88 -12.61 -4.30
CA GLU A 23 7.90 -12.48 -2.85
C GLU A 23 7.22 -11.20 -2.39
N VAL A 24 7.48 -10.11 -3.09
CA VAL A 24 6.86 -8.80 -2.82
C VAL A 24 5.35 -8.91 -2.99
N GLU A 25 4.90 -9.57 -4.05
CA GLU A 25 3.49 -9.85 -4.29
C GLU A 25 2.89 -10.72 -3.17
N ALA A 26 3.57 -11.78 -2.75
CA ALA A 26 3.14 -12.63 -1.64
C ALA A 26 3.00 -11.82 -0.33
N VAL A 27 3.91 -10.88 -0.05
CA VAL A 27 3.80 -9.98 1.11
C VAL A 27 2.63 -9.01 0.97
N LEU A 28 2.40 -8.48 -0.23
CA LEU A 28 1.28 -7.57 -0.48
C LEU A 28 -0.07 -8.26 -0.30
N LYS A 29 -0.16 -9.54 -0.67
CA LYS A 29 -1.34 -10.38 -0.41
C LYS A 29 -1.46 -10.84 1.04
N GLY A 30 -0.39 -10.73 1.82
CA GLY A 30 -0.31 -11.23 3.19
C GLY A 30 0.00 -12.72 3.31
N GLU A 31 0.36 -13.38 2.22
CA GLU A 31 0.82 -14.77 2.17
C GLU A 31 2.22 -14.92 2.81
N LYS A 32 3.05 -13.88 2.69
CA LYS A 32 4.36 -13.77 3.38
C LYS A 32 4.37 -12.58 4.34
N LYS A 33 5.12 -12.70 5.43
CA LYS A 33 5.33 -11.60 6.39
C LYS A 33 6.35 -10.57 5.89
N LEU A 34 7.36 -11.03 5.14
CA LEU A 34 8.53 -10.27 4.72
C LEU A 34 8.96 -10.67 3.30
N ALA A 35 9.47 -9.71 2.53
CA ALA A 35 10.15 -9.89 1.25
C ALA A 35 11.46 -9.11 1.36
N GLY A 36 12.57 -9.83 1.54
CA GLY A 36 13.81 -9.25 2.06
C GLY A 36 13.57 -8.55 3.41
N HIS A 37 13.81 -7.24 3.47
CA HIS A 37 13.58 -6.41 4.67
C HIS A 37 12.22 -5.68 4.67
N TYR A 38 11.42 -5.83 3.61
CA TYR A 38 10.18 -5.10 3.46
C TYR A 38 9.00 -5.85 4.07
N THR A 39 8.31 -5.18 4.99
CA THR A 39 6.99 -5.60 5.48
C THR A 39 5.88 -5.08 4.58
N ARG A 40 4.70 -5.69 4.66
CA ARG A 40 3.48 -5.21 3.97
C ARG A 40 3.19 -3.73 4.23
N LYS A 41 3.39 -3.26 5.47
CA LYS A 41 3.21 -1.84 5.85
C LYS A 41 4.25 -0.92 5.20
N MET A 42 5.50 -1.35 5.12
CA MET A 42 6.57 -0.56 4.46
C MET A 42 6.33 -0.43 2.96
N LEU A 43 5.93 -1.52 2.30
CA LEU A 43 5.57 -1.49 0.88
C LEU A 43 4.36 -0.59 0.63
N PHE A 44 3.33 -0.70 1.46
CA PHE A 44 2.16 0.17 1.38
C PHE A 44 2.52 1.65 1.53
N LEU A 45 3.36 2.00 2.52
CA LEU A 45 3.87 3.37 2.71
C LEU A 45 4.58 3.90 1.47
N LYS A 46 5.51 3.13 0.91
CA LYS A 46 6.21 3.53 -0.31
C LYS A 46 5.24 3.73 -1.47
N LEU A 47 4.26 2.83 -1.65
CA LEU A 47 3.28 2.94 -2.72
C LEU A 47 2.46 4.23 -2.62
N ILE A 48 1.92 4.55 -1.44
CA ILE A 48 1.07 5.75 -1.26
C ILE A 48 1.87 7.07 -1.34
N GLU A 49 3.19 7.01 -1.16
CA GLU A 49 4.10 8.14 -1.36
C GLU A 49 4.56 8.30 -2.81
N SER A 50 4.78 7.20 -3.52
CA SER A 50 5.32 7.21 -4.88
C SER A 50 4.27 7.22 -5.99
N TYR A 51 3.06 6.74 -5.72
CA TYR A 51 2.00 6.57 -6.72
C TYR A 51 0.71 7.30 -6.36
N SER A 52 -0.09 7.56 -7.39
CA SER A 52 -1.40 8.19 -7.24
C SER A 52 -2.40 7.28 -6.53
N TRP A 53 -3.40 7.88 -5.86
CA TRP A 53 -4.48 7.13 -5.20
C TRP A 53 -5.18 6.12 -6.12
N PHE A 54 -5.34 6.47 -7.40
CA PHE A 54 -5.94 5.59 -8.41
C PHE A 54 -5.14 4.29 -8.58
N THR A 55 -3.82 4.37 -8.57
CA THR A 55 -2.93 3.19 -8.62
C THR A 55 -3.08 2.35 -7.35
N ILE A 56 -3.24 2.98 -6.18
CA ILE A 56 -3.38 2.28 -4.91
C ILE A 56 -4.66 1.44 -4.86
N ILE A 57 -5.79 2.00 -5.30
CA ILE A 57 -7.08 1.27 -5.32
C ILE A 57 -7.13 0.15 -6.37
N GLN A 58 -6.22 0.16 -7.35
CA GLN A 58 -6.04 -0.95 -8.29
C GLN A 58 -5.16 -2.06 -7.74
N LEU A 59 -4.27 -1.74 -6.79
CA LEU A 59 -3.33 -2.68 -6.17
C LEU A 59 -3.91 -3.39 -4.95
N PHE A 60 -4.78 -2.71 -4.21
CA PHE A 60 -5.35 -3.19 -2.96
C PHE A 60 -6.86 -3.09 -2.97
N THR A 61 -7.51 -4.06 -2.35
CA THR A 61 -8.94 -3.98 -2.09
C THR A 61 -9.25 -2.91 -1.03
N PRO A 62 -10.46 -2.33 -1.02
CA PRO A 62 -10.82 -1.33 -0.01
C PRO A 62 -10.69 -1.83 1.44
N HIS A 63 -10.91 -3.12 1.67
CA HIS A 63 -10.71 -3.77 2.97
C HIS A 63 -9.25 -3.78 3.39
N GLU A 64 -8.34 -4.16 2.49
CA GLU A 64 -6.90 -4.15 2.76
C GLU A 64 -6.39 -2.73 3.01
N ILE A 65 -6.86 -1.75 2.23
CA ILE A 65 -6.50 -0.35 2.44
C ILE A 65 -6.96 0.11 3.81
N LYS A 66 -8.19 -0.24 4.24
CA LYS A 66 -8.70 0.10 5.57
C LYS A 66 -7.83 -0.48 6.70
N VAL A 67 -7.33 -1.70 6.53
CA VAL A 67 -6.43 -2.36 7.51
C VAL A 67 -5.03 -1.73 7.51
N LEU A 68 -4.52 -1.32 6.36
CA LEU A 68 -3.16 -0.77 6.21
C LEU A 68 -3.07 0.73 6.49
N LEU A 69 -4.12 1.50 6.17
CA LEU A 69 -4.21 2.94 6.31
C LEU A 69 -4.61 3.34 7.74
N THR A 70 -3.75 3.01 8.70
CA THR A 70 -3.91 3.37 10.11
C THR A 70 -3.32 4.75 10.41
N ASN A 71 -3.68 5.33 11.56
CA ASN A 71 -3.07 6.59 12.03
C ASN A 71 -1.53 6.49 12.13
N GLN A 72 -1.03 5.32 12.55
CA GLN A 72 0.41 5.04 12.61
C GLN A 72 1.08 5.00 11.23
N THR A 73 0.35 4.56 10.20
CA THR A 73 0.83 4.56 8.82
C THR A 73 0.85 5.99 8.29
N ILE A 74 -0.25 6.72 8.45
CA ILE A 74 -0.36 8.11 8.01
C ILE A 74 0.71 8.99 8.67
N SER A 75 0.97 8.84 9.96
CA SER A 75 1.99 9.63 10.66
C SER A 75 3.41 9.42 10.13
N LYS A 76 3.68 8.27 9.49
CA LYS A 76 4.98 7.94 8.88
C LYS A 76 5.17 8.52 7.48
N LEU A 77 4.13 9.04 6.85
CA LEU A 77 4.24 9.71 5.55
C LEU A 77 5.18 10.91 5.66
N ARG A 78 6.07 11.12 4.69
CA ARG A 78 7.04 12.22 4.71
C ARG A 78 6.39 13.57 4.43
N SER A 79 5.41 13.62 3.54
CA SER A 79 4.78 14.87 3.11
C SER A 79 3.57 15.25 4.00
N PRO A 80 3.54 16.46 4.59
CA PRO A 80 2.39 16.96 5.35
C PRO A 80 1.11 17.04 4.53
N SER A 81 1.19 17.35 3.23
CA SER A 81 0.01 17.40 2.35
C SER A 81 -0.55 16.01 2.08
N LEU A 82 0.33 15.00 1.91
CA LEU A 82 -0.10 13.60 1.78
C LEU A 82 -0.75 13.11 3.07
N ARG A 83 -0.20 13.46 4.25
CA ARG A 83 -0.83 13.14 5.54
C ARG A 83 -2.29 13.60 5.58
N LYS A 84 -2.53 14.90 5.37
CA LYS A 84 -3.90 15.47 5.37
C LYS A 84 -4.82 14.77 4.37
N LYS A 85 -4.31 14.50 3.16
CA LYS A 85 -5.08 13.79 2.12
C LYS A 85 -5.48 12.39 2.58
N TYR A 86 -4.55 11.62 3.13
CA TYR A 86 -4.80 10.25 3.55
C TYR A 86 -5.58 10.14 4.86
N GLU A 87 -5.51 11.13 5.76
CA GLU A 87 -6.42 11.26 6.90
C GLU A 87 -7.88 11.41 6.43
N PHE A 88 -8.11 12.24 5.42
CA PHE A 88 -9.44 12.39 4.84
C PHE A 88 -9.92 11.09 4.20
N VAL A 89 -9.06 10.42 3.42
CA VAL A 89 -9.38 9.13 2.80
C VAL A 89 -9.71 8.07 3.84
N GLN A 90 -8.92 7.98 4.92
CA GLN A 90 -9.17 7.05 6.02
C GLN A 90 -10.53 7.27 6.68
N LYS A 91 -10.86 8.54 7.01
CA LYS A 91 -12.17 8.89 7.58
C LYS A 91 -13.31 8.48 6.66
N ARG A 92 -13.17 8.72 5.35
CA ARG A 92 -14.17 8.33 4.34
C ARG A 92 -14.31 6.82 4.23
N LEU A 93 -13.21 6.08 4.18
CA LEU A 93 -13.23 4.61 4.12
C LEU A 93 -13.91 3.99 5.34
N GLN A 94 -13.71 4.56 6.54
CA GLN A 94 -14.38 4.10 7.76
C GLN A 94 -15.88 4.37 7.76
N GLN A 95 -16.31 5.49 7.15
CA GLN A 95 -17.74 5.83 7.03
C GLN A 95 -18.48 4.98 6.00
N ILE A 96 -17.83 4.68 4.86
CA ILE A 96 -18.47 4.01 3.72
C ILE A 96 -18.44 2.49 3.85
N ILE A 97 -17.38 1.94 4.44
CA ILE A 97 -17.22 0.49 4.61
C ILE A 97 -17.52 0.19 6.07
N PRO A 98 -18.72 -0.27 6.43
CA PRO A 98 -18.95 -0.78 7.78
C PRO A 98 -17.92 -1.87 8.08
N LEU A 99 -17.36 -1.88 9.29
CA LEU A 99 -16.59 -3.05 9.74
C LEU A 99 -17.56 -4.22 9.67
N ALA A 100 -17.40 -5.10 8.68
CA ALA A 100 -18.05 -6.40 8.70
C ALA A 100 -17.64 -7.03 10.04
N ARG A 101 -18.65 -7.17 10.90
CA ARG A 101 -18.52 -7.63 12.28
C ARG A 101 -18.41 -9.15 12.30
#